data_AF-A0A260YVD9-F1
#
_entry.id   AF-A0A260YVD9-F1
#
_cell.length_a   1.000
_cell.length_b   1.000
_cell.length_c   1.000
_cell.angle_alpha   90.00
_cell.angle_beta   90.00
_cell.angle_gamma   90.00
#
_symmetry.space_group_name_H-M   'P 1'
#
loop_
_entity.id
_entity.type
_entity.pdbx_description
1 polymer ?
#
loop_
_entity_poly.entity_id
_entity_poly.type
_entity_poly.pdbx_seq_one_letter_code
_entity_poly.pdbx_strand_id
1 'polypeptide(L)'
;MIFQELEAIFQIASRVAETLQGGNEAVVPELPVPLPETPQDILATLLSTVTNLVSELLSGVSSVVANLGSVFDQLTQILNNQDQTLLQQNEAIENLRKQFPIELEAIFLIASRVAKSLQEGNVPEVSIPVAGSPQMPV
;
A
#
# COMPACT_ATOMS: atom_id res chain seq x y z
N MET A 1 31.25 -19.04 3.73
CA MET A 1 29.90 -18.47 3.49
C MET A 1 29.67 -17.14 4.23
N ILE A 2 30.29 -16.92 5.40
CA ILE A 2 30.11 -15.73 6.26
C ILE A 2 30.69 -14.42 5.64
N PHE A 3 31.69 -14.50 4.75
CA PHE A 3 32.33 -13.32 4.15
C PHE A 3 31.44 -12.55 3.15
N GLN A 4 30.45 -13.21 2.53
CA GLN A 4 29.57 -12.55 1.55
C GLN A 4 28.51 -11.67 2.22
N GLU A 5 28.05 -12.07 3.41
CA GLU A 5 27.06 -11.31 4.18
C GLU A 5 27.66 -10.03 4.78
N LEU A 6 28.93 -10.09 5.24
CA LEU A 6 29.66 -8.92 5.73
C LEU A 6 29.90 -7.86 4.64
N GLU A 7 30.21 -8.29 3.41
CA GLU A 7 30.37 -7.38 2.28
C GLU A 7 29.03 -6.71 1.93
N ALA A 8 27.93 -7.46 1.92
CA ALA A 8 26.60 -6.92 1.66
C ALA A 8 26.21 -5.86 2.71
N ILE A 9 26.52 -6.10 3.98
CA ILE A 9 26.28 -5.14 5.06
C ILE A 9 27.12 -3.87 4.89
N PHE A 10 28.40 -4.00 4.51
CA PHE A 10 29.28 -2.86 4.25
C PHE A 10 28.76 -1.97 3.11
N GLN A 11 28.30 -2.59 2.01
CA GLN A 11 27.74 -1.87 0.86
C GLN A 11 26.44 -1.13 1.18
N ILE A 12 25.59 -1.70 2.05
CA ILE A 12 24.37 -1.05 2.51
C ILE A 12 24.70 0.14 3.42
N ALA A 13 25.62 -0.03 4.37
CA ALA A 13 26.05 1.04 5.27
C ALA A 13 26.67 2.23 4.50
N SER A 14 27.48 1.95 3.48
CA SER A 14 28.10 3.01 2.66
C SER A 14 27.08 3.80 1.85
N ARG A 15 26.06 3.13 1.27
CA ARG A 15 24.98 3.82 0.54
C ARG A 15 24.12 4.69 1.43
N VAL A 16 23.80 4.22 2.63
CA VAL A 16 23.02 4.99 3.61
C VAL A 16 23.79 6.25 4.03
N ALA A 17 25.11 6.14 4.28
CA ALA A 17 25.94 7.29 4.63
C ALA A 17 26.00 8.36 3.52
N GLU A 18 26.10 7.95 2.25
CA GLU A 18 26.11 8.87 1.11
C GLU A 18 24.77 9.60 0.93
N THR A 19 23.64 8.92 1.17
CA THR A 19 22.31 9.54 1.10
C THR A 19 22.01 10.52 2.23
N LEU A 20 22.71 10.40 3.36
CA LEU A 20 22.57 11.32 4.50
C LEU A 20 23.49 12.55 4.42
N GLN A 21 24.48 12.56 3.52
CA GLN A 21 25.39 13.70 3.32
C GLN A 21 24.99 14.60 2.15
N GLY A 22 24.07 14.15 1.29
CA GLY A 22 23.63 14.85 0.10
C GLY A 22 22.23 15.46 0.22
N GLY A 23 22.05 16.49 1.04
CA GLY A 23 20.91 17.41 0.86
C GLY A 23 20.19 17.85 2.13
N ASN A 24 20.42 19.12 2.43
CA ASN A 24 19.59 20.02 3.24
C ASN A 24 19.56 19.79 4.75
N GLU A 25 19.72 20.92 5.43
CA GLU A 25 19.66 21.23 6.85
C GLU A 25 18.30 20.88 7.50
N ALA A 26 17.82 19.65 7.30
CA ALA A 26 16.65 19.14 7.97
C ALA A 26 17.06 18.72 9.38
N VAL A 27 16.48 19.38 10.39
CA VAL A 27 16.58 19.03 11.81
C VAL A 27 16.43 17.53 11.96
N VAL A 28 17.56 16.87 12.22
CA VAL A 28 17.62 15.47 12.62
C VAL A 28 16.82 15.39 13.92
N PRO A 29 15.74 14.58 14.02
CA PRO A 29 15.20 14.24 15.32
C PRO A 29 16.33 13.51 16.05
N GLU A 30 16.92 14.15 17.06
CA GLU A 30 17.86 13.50 17.97
C GLU A 30 17.11 12.34 18.63
N LEU A 31 17.22 11.14 18.06
CA LEU A 31 16.95 9.91 18.76
C LEU A 31 18.07 9.78 19.79
N PRO A 32 17.78 9.68 21.10
CA PRO A 32 18.80 9.46 22.12
C PRO A 32 19.29 8.02 22.02
N VAL A 33 20.11 7.73 21.01
CA VAL A 33 20.79 6.44 20.85
C VAL A 33 22.28 6.70 21.09
N PRO A 34 22.90 6.00 22.06
CA PRO A 34 24.34 6.14 22.29
C PRO A 34 25.10 5.81 21.00
N LEU A 35 26.12 6.63 20.69
CA LEU A 35 26.99 6.43 19.53
C LEU A 35 27.57 5.01 19.59
N PRO A 36 27.44 4.19 18.53
CA PRO A 36 27.94 2.83 18.53
C PRO A 36 29.48 2.86 18.48
N GLU A 37 30.14 2.43 19.55
CA GLU A 37 31.60 2.53 19.70
C GLU A 37 32.35 1.31 19.14
N THR A 38 31.63 0.24 18.80
CA THR A 38 32.20 -0.98 18.22
C THR A 38 31.44 -1.44 16.97
N PRO A 39 32.07 -2.23 16.06
CA PRO A 39 31.38 -2.85 14.94
C PRO A 39 30.17 -3.72 15.35
N GLN A 40 30.20 -4.28 16.57
CA GLN A 40 29.09 -5.06 17.12
C GLN A 40 27.89 -4.17 17.46
N ASP A 41 28.15 -2.96 18.00
CA ASP A 41 27.11 -1.97 18.29
C ASP A 41 26.50 -1.39 17.00
N ILE A 42 27.31 -1.21 15.96
CA ILE A 42 26.83 -0.79 14.62
C ILE A 42 25.90 -1.85 14.04
N LEU A 43 26.30 -3.13 14.09
CA LEU A 43 25.47 -4.25 13.59
C LEU A 43 24.16 -4.37 14.38
N ALA A 44 24.20 -4.25 15.70
CA ALA A 44 23.02 -4.28 16.56
C ALA A 44 22.07 -3.12 16.24
N THR A 45 22.60 -1.91 16.04
CA THR A 45 21.83 -0.73 15.68
C THR A 45 21.17 -0.89 14.31
N LEU A 46 21.92 -1.36 13.30
CA LEU A 46 21.37 -1.58 11.95
C LEU A 46 20.26 -2.62 11.97
N LEU A 47 20.47 -3.74 12.67
CA LEU A 47 19.45 -4.79 12.78
C LEU A 47 18.18 -4.28 13.46
N SER A 48 18.32 -3.49 14.53
CA SER A 48 17.18 -2.87 15.21
C SER A 48 16.41 -1.92 14.29
N THR A 49 17.12 -1.03 13.57
CA THR A 49 16.52 -0.09 12.61
C THR A 49 15.77 -0.83 11.50
N VAL A 50 16.37 -1.86 10.90
CA VAL A 50 15.72 -2.66 9.85
C VAL A 50 14.49 -3.38 10.41
N THR A 51 14.58 -3.94 11.62
CA THR A 51 13.45 -4.63 12.28
C THR A 51 12.30 -3.68 12.55
N ASN A 52 12.57 -2.46 13.02
CA ASN A 52 11.55 -1.44 13.26
C ASN A 52 10.90 -1.01 11.95
N LEU A 53 11.69 -0.74 10.91
CA LEU A 53 11.17 -0.35 9.60
C LEU A 53 10.27 -1.43 9.00
N VAL A 54 10.68 -2.70 9.09
CA VAL A 54 9.87 -3.84 8.62
C VAL A 54 8.57 -3.92 9.42
N SER A 55 8.62 -3.73 10.74
CA SER A 55 7.43 -3.78 11.60
C SER A 55 6.45 -2.65 11.28
N GLU A 56 6.96 -1.43 11.11
CA GLU A 56 6.16 -0.26 10.71
C GLU A 56 5.54 -0.44 9.34
N LEU A 57 6.31 -0.95 8.37
CA LEU A 57 5.81 -1.23 7.03
C LEU A 57 4.67 -2.27 7.06
N LEU A 58 4.86 -3.38 7.77
CA LEU A 58 3.84 -4.42 7.90
C LEU A 58 2.59 -3.90 8.61
N SER A 59 2.75 -3.07 9.65
CA SER A 59 1.64 -2.42 10.34
C SER A 59 0.88 -1.47 9.42
N GLY A 60 1.59 -0.64 8.66
CA GLY A 60 1.00 0.27 7.67
C GLY A 60 0.21 -0.48 6.59
N VAL A 61 0.80 -1.53 6.01
CA VAL A 61 0.13 -2.40 5.03
C VAL A 61 -1.12 -3.04 5.64
N SER A 62 -1.03 -3.57 6.86
CA SER A 62 -2.18 -4.17 7.55
C SER A 62 -3.31 -3.16 7.75
N SER A 63 -2.98 -1.91 8.10
CA SER A 63 -3.97 -0.84 8.25
C SER A 63 -4.68 -0.52 6.94
N VAL A 64 -3.92 -0.38 5.84
CA VAL A 64 -4.48 -0.11 4.51
C VAL A 64 -5.43 -1.23 4.09
N VAL A 65 -5.03 -2.49 4.26
CA VAL A 65 -5.86 -3.66 3.92
C VAL A 65 -7.14 -3.70 4.76
N ALA A 66 -7.05 -3.40 6.05
CA ALA A 66 -8.22 -3.37 6.94
C ALA A 66 -9.22 -2.27 6.56
N ASN A 67 -8.73 -1.12 6.09
CA ASN A 67 -9.58 0.01 5.68
C ASN A 67 -10.18 -0.16 4.27
N LEU A 68 -9.55 -0.96 3.40
CA LEU A 68 -9.89 -1.04 1.98
C LEU A 68 -11.35 -1.40 1.73
N GLY A 69 -11.91 -2.34 2.50
CA GLY A 69 -13.32 -2.74 2.38
C GLY A 69 -14.27 -1.59 2.70
N SER A 70 -14.04 -0.88 3.80
CA SER A 70 -14.87 0.27 4.20
C SER A 70 -14.77 1.42 3.19
N VAL A 71 -13.57 1.70 2.65
CA VAL A 71 -13.39 2.74 1.62
C VAL A 71 -14.09 2.35 0.32
N PHE A 72 -14.04 1.07 -0.05
CA PHE A 72 -14.78 0.55 -1.21
C PHE A 72 -16.30 0.68 -1.05
N ASP A 73 -16.84 0.37 0.13
CA ASP A 73 -18.25 0.55 0.45
C ASP A 73 -18.67 2.02 0.38
N GLN A 74 -17.87 2.92 0.97
CA GLN A 74 -18.10 4.36 0.89
C GLN A 74 -18.08 4.88 -0.55
N LEU A 75 -17.09 4.46 -1.36
CA LEU A 75 -17.03 4.82 -2.76
C LEU A 75 -18.25 4.30 -3.53
N THR A 76 -18.68 3.07 -3.25
CA THR A 76 -19.88 2.46 -3.84
C THR A 76 -21.14 3.25 -3.49
N GLN A 77 -21.27 3.71 -2.24
CA GLN A 77 -22.39 4.56 -1.82
C GLN A 77 -22.38 5.90 -2.54
N ILE A 78 -21.23 6.55 -2.67
CA ILE A 78 -21.10 7.83 -3.39
C ILE A 78 -21.50 7.67 -4.85
N LEU A 79 -20.99 6.63 -5.54
CA LEU A 79 -21.24 6.43 -6.97
C LEU A 79 -22.68 6.01 -7.29
N ASN A 80 -23.36 5.32 -6.37
CA ASN A 80 -24.74 4.86 -6.57
C ASN A 80 -25.80 5.81 -6.00
N ASN A 81 -25.40 6.95 -5.42
CA ASN A 81 -26.34 7.91 -4.87
C ASN A 81 -27.05 8.70 -5.99
N GLN A 82 -28.32 8.35 -6.24
CA GLN A 82 -29.16 9.00 -7.25
C GLN A 82 -29.67 10.40 -6.85
N ASP A 83 -29.55 10.76 -5.57
CA ASP A 83 -29.99 12.07 -5.06
C ASP A 83 -28.91 13.15 -5.25
N GLN A 84 -27.67 12.76 -5.61
CA GLN A 84 -26.54 13.65 -5.80
C GLN A 84 -26.27 13.98 -7.26
N THR A 85 -25.89 15.23 -7.53
CA THR A 85 -25.33 15.65 -8.82
C THR A 85 -23.92 15.11 -9.00
N LEU A 86 -23.44 15.05 -10.25
CA LEU A 86 -22.05 14.67 -10.56
C LEU A 86 -21.01 15.54 -9.84
N LEU A 87 -21.30 16.82 -9.65
CA LEU A 87 -20.42 17.73 -8.92
C LEU A 87 -20.32 17.32 -7.44
N GLN A 88 -21.45 17.02 -6.79
CA GLN A 88 -21.49 16.57 -5.40
C GLN A 88 -20.83 15.20 -5.21
N GLN A 89 -20.99 14.28 -6.17
CA GLN A 89 -20.28 13.01 -6.14
C GLN A 89 -18.76 13.21 -6.25
N ASN A 90 -18.31 14.10 -7.13
CA ASN A 90 -16.88 14.43 -7.26
C ASN A 90 -16.33 15.02 -5.95
N GLU A 91 -17.03 15.97 -5.33
CA GLU A 91 -16.63 16.54 -4.04
C GLU A 91 -16.56 15.48 -2.93
N ALA A 92 -17.52 14.54 -2.90
CA ALA A 92 -17.51 13.44 -1.94
C ALA A 92 -16.32 12.49 -2.17
N ILE A 93 -15.97 12.20 -3.42
CA ILE A 93 -14.76 11.41 -3.76
C ILE A 93 -13.49 12.15 -3.36
N GLU A 94 -13.39 13.47 -3.57
CA GLU A 94 -12.22 14.25 -3.13
C GLU A 94 -12.09 14.29 -1.60
N ASN A 95 -13.21 14.35 -0.87
CA ASN A 95 -13.21 14.23 0.58
C ASN A 95 -12.81 12.84 1.06
N LEU A 96 -13.21 11.79 0.33
CA LEU A 96 -12.76 10.42 0.60
C LEU A 96 -11.25 10.29 0.35
N ARG A 97 -10.73 10.89 -0.74
CA ARG A 97 -9.30 10.88 -1.08
C ARG A 97 -8.44 11.54 0.00
N LYS A 98 -8.90 12.66 0.57
CA LYS A 98 -8.18 13.35 1.65
C LYS A 98 -8.04 12.50 2.92
N GLN A 99 -9.04 11.67 3.20
CA GLN A 99 -9.08 10.81 4.39
C GLN A 99 -8.33 9.49 4.17
N PHE A 100 -8.45 8.91 2.97
CA PHE A 100 -7.91 7.59 2.63
C PHE A 100 -7.15 7.62 1.30
N PRO A 101 -6.02 8.33 1.22
CA PRO A 101 -5.33 8.55 -0.05
C PRO A 101 -4.78 7.25 -0.65
N ILE A 102 -4.33 6.31 0.18
CA ILE A 102 -3.71 5.06 -0.26
C ILE A 102 -4.78 4.05 -0.68
N GLU A 103 -5.80 3.85 0.16
CA GLU A 103 -6.88 2.90 -0.07
C GLU A 103 -7.68 3.26 -1.32
N LEU A 104 -8.02 4.55 -1.49
CA LEU A 104 -8.78 4.99 -2.64
C LEU A 104 -7.99 4.81 -3.94
N GLU A 105 -6.69 5.13 -3.95
CA GLU A 105 -5.82 4.90 -5.11
C GLU A 105 -5.69 3.41 -5.41
N ALA A 106 -5.52 2.57 -4.39
CA ALA A 106 -5.48 1.12 -4.55
C ALA A 106 -6.76 0.57 -5.21
N ILE A 107 -7.93 1.07 -4.82
CA ILE A 107 -9.21 0.71 -5.45
C ILE A 107 -9.23 1.09 -6.93
N PHE A 108 -8.82 2.31 -7.29
CA PHE A 108 -8.75 2.72 -8.70
C PHE A 108 -7.78 1.88 -9.52
N LEU A 109 -6.61 1.55 -8.95
CA LEU A 109 -5.64 0.66 -9.60
C LEU A 109 -6.22 -0.74 -9.83
N ILE A 110 -6.88 -1.33 -8.84
CA ILE A 110 -7.53 -2.64 -8.97
C ILE A 110 -8.63 -2.57 -10.04
N ALA A 111 -9.48 -1.56 -9.99
CA ALA A 111 -10.55 -1.36 -10.97
C ALA A 111 -10.01 -1.25 -12.40
N SER A 112 -8.90 -0.53 -12.61
CA SER A 112 -8.26 -0.41 -13.91
C SER A 112 -7.75 -1.75 -14.45
N ARG A 113 -7.20 -2.60 -13.57
CA ARG A 113 -6.73 -3.95 -13.92
C ARG A 113 -7.89 -4.89 -14.26
N VAL A 114 -8.97 -4.83 -13.49
CA VAL A 114 -10.19 -5.61 -13.74
C VAL A 114 -10.84 -5.17 -15.06
N ALA A 115 -10.97 -3.87 -15.29
CA ALA A 115 -11.51 -3.35 -16.55
C ALA A 115 -10.68 -3.83 -17.74
N LYS A 116 -9.34 -3.79 -17.63
CA LYS A 116 -8.43 -4.32 -18.64
C LYS A 116 -8.60 -5.83 -18.86
N SER A 117 -8.67 -6.64 -17.80
CA SER A 117 -8.84 -8.10 -17.95
C SER A 117 -10.16 -8.48 -18.60
N LEU A 118 -11.23 -7.72 -18.33
CA LEU A 118 -12.54 -7.90 -18.97
C LEU A 118 -12.50 -7.53 -20.46
N GLN A 119 -11.73 -6.51 -20.85
CA GLN A 119 -11.53 -6.15 -22.26
C GLN A 119 -10.67 -7.17 -23.02
N GLU A 120 -9.72 -7.81 -22.33
CA GLU A 120 -8.79 -8.80 -22.90
C GLU A 120 -9.37 -10.24 -22.91
N GLY A 121 -10.59 -10.46 -22.42
CA GLY A 121 -11.27 -11.77 -22.46
C GLY A 121 -10.82 -12.78 -21.39
N ASN A 122 -9.98 -12.38 -20.44
CA ASN A 122 -9.53 -13.22 -19.33
C ASN A 122 -10.43 -13.00 -18.10
N VAL A 123 -11.57 -13.68 -18.07
CA VAL A 123 -12.49 -13.70 -16.92
C VAL A 123 -12.18 -14.94 -16.06
N PRO A 124 -11.97 -14.81 -14.74
CA PRO A 124 -12.15 -15.95 -13.83
C PRO A 124 -13.61 -16.37 -13.94
N GLU A 125 -13.86 -17.57 -14.48
CA GLU A 125 -15.20 -18.10 -14.68
C GLU A 125 -15.84 -18.39 -13.31
N VAL A 126 -16.63 -17.45 -12.78
CA VAL A 126 -17.59 -17.77 -11.73
C VAL A 126 -18.82 -18.34 -12.42
N SER A 127 -18.89 -19.67 -12.51
CA SER A 127 -20.05 -20.38 -13.06
C SER A 127 -21.28 -20.09 -12.20
N ILE A 128 -22.13 -19.17 -12.66
CA ILE A 128 -23.46 -18.96 -12.08
C ILE A 128 -24.39 -20.01 -12.70
N PRO A 129 -25.00 -20.92 -11.93
CA PRO A 129 -25.95 -21.88 -12.49
C PRO A 129 -27.15 -21.10 -13.04
N VAL A 130 -27.35 -21.18 -14.36
CA VAL A 130 -28.54 -20.62 -15.00
C VAL A 130 -29.76 -21.45 -14.55
N ALA A 131 -30.65 -20.84 -13.76
CA ALA A 131 -31.93 -21.43 -13.47
C ALA A 131 -32.71 -21.60 -14.78
N GLY A 132 -33.21 -22.81 -15.03
CA GLY A 132 -33.76 -23.26 -16.30
C GLY A 132 -34.77 -22.30 -16.92
N SER A 133 -34.63 -22.06 -18.23
CA SER A 133 -35.58 -21.30 -19.01
C SER A 133 -36.98 -21.92 -18.93
N PRO A 134 -38.06 -21.12 -18.80
CA PRO A 134 -39.42 -21.64 -18.82
C PRO A 134 -39.71 -22.30 -20.17
N GLN A 135 -40.12 -23.58 -20.17
CA GLN A 135 -40.62 -24.23 -21.36
C GLN A 135 -42.02 -23.70 -21.68
N MET A 136 -42.22 -23.16 -22.89
CA MET A 136 -43.55 -22.85 -23.42
C MET A 136 -44.27 -24.16 -23.77
N PRO A 137 -45.55 -24.35 -23.38
CA PRO A 137 -46.30 -25.53 -23.79
C PRO A 137 -46.60 -25.46 -25.29
N VAL A 138 -46.50 -26.62 -25.95
CA VAL A 138 -46.89 -26.85 -27.36
C VAL A 138 -48.40 -26.95 -27.53
#